data_AF-A0A1S1QV48-F1
#
_entry.id   AF-A0A1S1QV48-F1
#
_cell.length_a   1.000
_cell.length_b   1.000
_cell.length_c   1.000
_cell.angle_alpha   90.00
_cell.angle_beta   90.00
_cell.angle_gamma   90.00
#
_symmetry.space_group_name_H-M   'P 1'
#
loop_
_entity.id
_entity.type
_entity.pdbx_description
1 polymer ?
#
loop_
_entity_poly.entity_id
_entity_poly.type
_entity_poly.pdbx_seq_one_letter_code
_entity_poly.pdbx_strand_id
1 'polypeptide(L)'
;MARLRDGLTVFGLTGSQGKTSTKDLLAAVLSSAAPTIATIGSLNNELGVPLTMLRADAATRFLVLEMGARHVGDIAELTGLVAPDIAVVLAVVLAVGHAHLDEVAAALA
;
A
#
# COMPACT_ATOMS: atom_id res chain seq x y z
N MET A 1 -3.50 15.52 2.96
CA MET A 1 -2.85 14.81 1.84
C MET A 1 -2.33 15.74 0.75
N ALA A 2 -3.13 16.65 0.17
CA ALA A 2 -2.66 17.60 -0.86
C ALA A 2 -1.39 18.40 -0.47
N ARG A 3 -1.21 18.69 0.82
CA ARG A 3 -0.08 19.47 1.35
C ARG A 3 1.26 18.70 1.48
N LEU A 4 1.24 17.36 1.33
CA LEU A 4 2.43 16.51 1.44
C LEU A 4 2.89 15.93 0.08
N ARG A 5 2.16 16.17 -1.02
CA ARG A 5 2.48 15.54 -2.31
C ARG A 5 3.77 16.06 -2.96
N ASP A 6 4.27 17.23 -2.55
CA ASP A 6 5.52 17.75 -3.09
C ASP A 6 6.72 16.93 -2.59
N GLY A 7 7.19 16.03 -3.46
CA GLY A 7 8.36 15.19 -3.21
C GLY A 7 8.11 13.99 -2.30
N LEU A 8 6.84 13.60 -2.10
CA LEU A 8 6.43 12.33 -1.50
C LEU A 8 6.08 11.34 -2.62
N THR A 9 6.61 10.13 -2.55
CA THR A 9 6.22 9.01 -3.41
C THR A 9 5.54 7.93 -2.57
N VAL A 10 4.33 7.56 -3.00
CA VAL A 10 3.46 6.63 -2.30
C VAL A 10 3.43 5.29 -3.03
N PHE A 11 3.85 4.24 -2.32
CA PHE A 11 3.83 2.86 -2.77
C PHE A 11 2.64 2.13 -2.15
N GLY A 12 1.78 1.55 -2.98
CA GLY A 12 0.71 0.64 -2.55
C GLY A 12 1.09 -0.81 -2.85
N LEU A 13 1.12 -1.66 -1.83
CA LEU A 13 1.42 -3.09 -1.97
C LEU A 13 0.19 -3.93 -1.62
N THR A 14 -0.21 -4.82 -2.53
CA THR A 14 -1.24 -5.81 -2.27
C THR A 14 -0.85 -7.19 -2.79
N GLY A 15 -1.65 -8.21 -2.50
CA GLY A 15 -1.42 -9.62 -2.83
C GLY A 15 -1.93 -10.56 -1.74
N SER A 16 -2.11 -11.84 -2.03
CA SER A 16 -2.50 -12.81 -1.00
C SER A 16 -1.32 -13.16 -0.10
N GLN A 17 -0.12 -13.24 -0.66
CA GLN A 17 1.11 -13.64 0.04
C GLN A 17 2.26 -12.65 -0.16
N GLY A 18 3.19 -12.64 0.79
CA GLY A 18 4.45 -11.88 0.69
C GLY A 18 4.35 -10.39 1.02
N LYS A 19 3.14 -9.83 1.19
CA LYS A 19 2.91 -8.40 1.48
C LYS A 19 3.81 -7.84 2.57
N THR A 20 3.75 -8.40 3.77
CA THR A 20 4.46 -7.86 4.93
C THR A 20 5.98 -7.93 4.75
N SER A 21 6.51 -9.07 4.28
CA SER A 21 7.94 -9.22 4.01
C SER A 21 8.44 -8.27 2.92
N THR A 22 7.69 -8.13 1.81
CA THR A 22 8.07 -7.21 0.73
C THR A 22 7.98 -5.75 1.19
N LYS A 23 6.95 -5.39 1.97
CA LYS A 23 6.81 -4.06 2.58
C LYS A 23 8.00 -3.75 3.50
N ASP A 24 8.41 -4.69 4.35
CA ASP A 24 9.55 -4.51 5.26
C ASP A 24 10.86 -4.34 4.48
N LEU A 25 11.11 -5.18 3.48
CA LEU A 25 12.29 -5.08 2.61
C LEU A 25 12.32 -3.76 1.84
N LEU A 26 11.20 -3.38 1.22
CA LEU A 26 11.09 -2.14 0.47
C LEU A 26 11.31 -0.93 1.39
N ALA A 27 10.69 -0.93 2.56
CA ALA A 27 10.88 0.14 3.55
C ALA A 27 12.34 0.24 4.01
N ALA A 28 13.03 -0.87 4.23
CA ALA A 28 14.44 -0.88 4.61
C ALA A 28 15.34 -0.29 3.51
N VAL A 29 15.11 -0.68 2.25
CA VAL A 29 15.87 -0.16 1.11
C VAL A 29 15.60 1.33 0.92
N LEU A 30 14.34 1.77 0.91
CA LEU A 30 13.98 3.18 0.73
C LEU A 30 14.46 4.06 1.89
N SER A 31 14.45 3.54 3.12
CA SER A 31 14.97 4.25 4.30
C SER A 31 16.47 4.53 4.22
N SER A 32 17.23 3.75 3.44
CA SER A 32 18.65 4.03 3.18
C SER A 32 18.87 5.24 2.27
N ALA A 33 17.85 5.62 1.49
CA ALA A 33 17.90 6.74 0.56
C ALA A 33 17.26 8.01 1.13
N ALA A 34 16.12 7.91 1.82
CA ALA A 34 15.41 9.08 2.35
C ALA A 34 14.39 8.70 3.46
N PRO A 35 13.89 9.69 4.24
CA PRO A 35 12.88 9.44 5.27
C PRO A 35 11.66 8.70 4.73
N THR A 36 11.38 7.53 5.32
CA THR A 36 10.37 6.59 4.86
C THR A 36 9.41 6.22 5.99
N ILE A 37 8.12 6.25 5.72
CA ILE A 37 7.08 5.72 6.60
C ILE A 37 6.48 4.49 5.95
N ALA A 38 6.26 3.43 6.73
CA ALA A 38 5.62 2.21 6.26
C ALA A 38 4.52 1.75 7.21
N THR A 39 3.56 0.97 6.69
CA THR A 39 2.55 0.27 7.50
C THR A 39 3.23 -0.56 8.59
N ILE A 40 2.71 -0.45 9.82
CA ILE A 40 3.17 -1.22 10.98
C ILE A 40 2.18 -2.37 11.22
N GLY A 41 2.71 -3.58 11.43
CA GLY A 41 1.89 -4.76 11.67
C GLY A 41 0.87 -4.96 10.54
N SER A 42 -0.35 -5.38 10.89
CA SER A 42 -1.43 -5.60 9.92
C SER A 42 -2.39 -4.40 9.80
N LEU A 43 -1.89 -3.16 9.96
CA LEU A 43 -2.69 -1.94 9.77
C LEU A 43 -2.90 -1.63 8.27
N ASN A 44 -3.43 -2.60 7.54
CA ASN A 44 -3.54 -2.61 6.08
C ASN A 44 -4.99 -2.45 5.57
N ASN A 45 -5.90 -1.98 6.43
CA ASN A 45 -7.32 -1.81 6.15
C ASN A 45 -7.73 -0.33 6.14
N GLU A 46 -9.03 -0.06 5.97
CA GLU A 46 -9.66 1.26 5.87
C GLU A 46 -9.36 2.18 7.06
N LEU A 47 -8.97 1.63 8.21
CA LEU A 47 -8.55 2.42 9.38
C LEU A 47 -7.02 2.51 9.47
N GLY A 48 -6.33 1.38 9.25
CA GLY A 48 -4.88 1.29 9.40
C GLY A 48 -4.09 2.09 8.36
N VAL A 49 -4.60 2.16 7.13
CA VAL A 49 -3.99 2.92 6.04
C VAL A 49 -4.00 4.42 6.35
N PRO A 50 -5.15 5.07 6.69
CA PRO A 50 -5.15 6.46 7.13
C PRO A 50 -4.28 6.74 8.35
N LEU A 51 -4.25 5.83 9.34
CA LEU A 51 -3.38 5.99 10.51
C LEU A 51 -1.89 5.97 10.13
N THR A 52 -1.51 5.14 9.16
CA THR A 52 -0.14 5.13 8.63
C THR A 52 0.17 6.42 7.87
N MET A 53 -0.78 6.91 7.06
CA MET A 53 -0.64 8.18 6.34
C MET A 53 -0.44 9.37 7.26
N LEU A 54 -1.13 9.41 8.41
CA LEU A 54 -1.02 10.49 9.40
C LEU A 54 0.34 10.54 10.10
N ARG A 55 1.17 9.50 9.97
CA ARG A 55 2.56 9.50 10.47
C ARG A 55 3.53 10.18 9.51
N ALA A 56 3.14 10.40 8.25
CA ALA A 56 3.97 11.12 7.30
C ALA A 56 3.97 12.63 7.61
N ASP A 57 5.15 13.22 7.51
CA ASP A 57 5.39 14.64 7.71
C ASP A 57 6.06 15.28 6.48
N ALA A 58 6.40 16.56 6.57
CA ALA A 58 7.01 17.30 5.46
C ALA A 58 8.42 16.80 5.07
N ALA A 59 9.08 15.99 5.91
CA ALA A 59 10.38 15.41 5.60
C ALA A 59 10.25 14.05 4.90
N THR A 60 9.09 13.39 5.04
CA THR A 60 8.82 12.07 4.48
C THR A 60 8.89 12.11 2.95
N ARG A 61 9.74 11.26 2.38
CA ARG A 61 9.92 11.12 0.91
C ARG A 61 9.26 9.88 0.36
N PHE A 62 9.16 8.83 1.17
CA PHE A 62 8.53 7.58 0.77
C PHE A 62 7.46 7.15 1.77
N LEU A 63 6.30 6.75 1.26
CA LEU A 63 5.21 6.19 2.04
C LEU A 63 4.87 4.80 1.49
N VAL A 64 5.11 3.75 2.27
CA VAL A 64 4.94 2.35 1.87
C VAL A 64 3.72 1.76 2.57
N LEU A 65 2.65 1.56 1.82
CA LEU A 65 1.36 1.12 2.33
C LEU A 65 1.09 -0.32 1.95
N GLU A 66 0.99 -1.18 2.95
CA GLU A 66 0.39 -2.50 2.78
C GLU A 66 -1.13 -2.35 2.73
N MET A 67 -1.78 -2.91 1.70
CA MET A 67 -3.22 -2.83 1.45
C MET A 67 -3.82 -4.24 1.39
N GLY A 68 -4.70 -4.53 2.35
CA GLY A 68 -5.43 -5.79 2.44
C GLY A 68 -6.62 -5.83 1.49
N ALA A 69 -6.82 -6.97 0.85
CA ALA A 69 -8.00 -7.28 0.02
C ALA A 69 -8.80 -8.39 0.70
N ARG A 70 -9.65 -8.05 1.66
CA ARG A 70 -10.48 -9.03 2.41
C ARG A 70 -11.80 -9.27 1.69
N HIS A 71 -12.36 -8.23 1.10
CA HIS A 71 -13.58 -8.28 0.30
C HIS A 71 -13.34 -7.65 -1.08
N VAL A 72 -14.23 -7.99 -2.01
CA VAL A 72 -14.30 -7.33 -3.31
C VAL A 72 -14.56 -5.84 -3.08
N GLY A 73 -13.74 -4.99 -3.71
CA GLY A 73 -13.83 -3.53 -3.57
C GLY A 73 -12.84 -2.91 -2.57
N ASP A 74 -12.27 -3.69 -1.63
CA ASP A 74 -11.34 -3.14 -0.62
C ASP A 74 -10.16 -2.40 -1.25
N ILE A 75 -9.55 -2.96 -2.30
CA ILE A 75 -8.42 -2.29 -2.97
C ILE A 75 -8.84 -1.02 -3.68
N ALA A 76 -10.02 -1.00 -4.31
CA ALA A 76 -10.55 0.22 -4.93
C ALA A 76 -10.82 1.31 -3.88
N GLU A 77 -11.31 0.94 -2.70
CA GLU A 77 -11.52 1.88 -1.59
C GLU A 77 -10.18 2.43 -1.07
N LEU A 78 -9.22 1.54 -0.75
CA LEU A 78 -7.92 1.93 -0.21
C LEU A 78 -7.11 2.79 -1.20
N THR A 79 -7.15 2.46 -2.49
CA THR A 79 -6.49 3.25 -3.53
C THR A 79 -7.20 4.59 -3.74
N GLY A 80 -8.53 4.66 -3.59
CA GLY A 80 -9.27 5.91 -3.58
C GLY A 80 -8.90 6.85 -2.43
N LEU A 81 -8.52 6.31 -1.27
CA LEU A 81 -8.08 7.09 -0.11
C LEU A 81 -6.67 7.66 -0.28
N VAL A 82 -5.78 6.88 -0.89
CA VAL A 82 -4.33 7.10 -0.87
C VAL A 82 -3.81 7.67 -2.18
N ALA A 83 -4.38 7.22 -3.31
CA ALA A 83 -3.92 7.44 -4.67
C ALA A 83 -2.39 7.18 -4.81
N PRO A 84 -1.96 5.90 -4.76
CA PRO A 84 -0.55 5.53 -4.83
C PRO A 84 0.08 5.96 -6.15
N ASP A 85 1.33 6.41 -6.12
CA ASP A 85 2.10 6.73 -7.32
C ASP A 85 2.69 5.46 -7.96
N ILE A 86 2.95 4.44 -7.13
CA ILE A 86 3.45 3.14 -7.55
C ILE A 86 2.60 2.04 -6.91
N ALA A 87 2.03 1.18 -7.74
CA ALA A 87 1.26 0.03 -7.31
C ALA A 87 2.04 -1.27 -7.54
N VAL A 88 2.10 -2.12 -6.51
CA VAL A 88 2.75 -3.43 -6.56
C VAL A 88 1.74 -4.51 -6.20
N VAL A 89 1.48 -5.42 -7.16
CA VAL A 89 0.66 -6.62 -6.95
C VAL A 89 1.58 -7.81 -6.82
N LEU A 90 1.63 -8.39 -5.62
CA LEU A 90 2.39 -9.60 -5.32
C LEU A 90 1.55 -10.84 -5.64
N ALA A 91 2.04 -12.03 -5.26
CA ALA A 91 1.36 -13.29 -5.48
C ALA A 91 -0.08 -13.25 -4.92
N VAL A 92 -1.06 -13.34 -5.81
CA VAL A 92 -2.46 -13.52 -5.48
C VAL A 92 -2.78 -15.01 -5.53
N VAL A 93 -3.14 -15.55 -4.38
CA VAL A 93 -3.53 -16.93 -4.16
C VAL A 93 -5.01 -16.95 -3.81
N LEU A 94 -5.76 -17.75 -4.56
CA LEU A 94 -7.20 -17.94 -4.37
C LEU A 94 -7.43 -19.02 -3.31
N ALA A 95 -8.03 -18.64 -2.18
CA ALA A 95 -8.29 -19.55 -1.07
C ALA A 95 -9.34 -20.64 -1.43
N VAL A 96 -10.27 -20.32 -2.33
CA VAL A 96 -11.23 -21.25 -2.96
C VAL A 96 -11.51 -20.65 -4.35
N GLY A 97 -11.62 -21.48 -5.39
CA GLY A 97 -11.64 -21.05 -6.79
C GLY A 97 -12.57 -19.87 -7.11
N HIS A 98 -12.09 -19.02 -8.03
CA HIS A 98 -12.72 -17.83 -8.62
C HIS A 98 -12.70 -16.55 -7.77
N ALA A 99 -11.62 -15.77 -7.91
CA ALA A 99 -11.66 -14.32 -7.75
C ALA A 99 -10.67 -13.68 -8.73
N HIS A 100 -11.11 -12.54 -9.26
CA HIS A 100 -10.70 -11.96 -10.53
C HIS A 100 -9.37 -11.19 -10.39
N LEU A 101 -8.28 -11.78 -10.87
CA LEU A 101 -6.97 -11.09 -10.98
C LEU A 101 -7.09 -9.76 -11.73
N ASP A 102 -7.97 -9.72 -12.73
CA ASP A 102 -8.23 -8.56 -13.57
C ASP A 102 -8.81 -7.38 -12.78
N GLU A 103 -9.59 -7.62 -11.72
CA GLU A 103 -10.19 -6.57 -10.90
C GLU A 103 -9.17 -5.90 -9.98
N VAL A 104 -8.23 -6.68 -9.42
CA VAL A 104 -7.13 -6.13 -8.60
C VAL A 104 -6.22 -5.27 -9.47
N ALA A 105 -5.93 -5.71 -10.70
CA ALA A 105 -5.17 -4.92 -11.65
C ALA A 105 -5.93 -3.66 -12.12
N ALA A 106 -7.23 -3.77 -12.39
CA ALA A 106 -8.07 -2.66 -12.84
C ALA A 106 -8.25 -1.57 -11.76
N ALA A 107 -8.32 -1.95 -10.48
CA ALA A 107 -8.41 -0.99 -9.37
C ALA A 107 -7.11 -0.17 -9.16
N LEU A 108 -6.00 -0.56 -9.79
CA LEU A 108 -4.70 0.10 -9.70
C LEU A 108 -4.31 0.87 -10.98
N ALA A 109 -5.19 0.89 -11.99
CA ALA A 109 -5.04 1.64 -13.24
C ALA A 109 -5.77 2.99 -13.19
#